data_AF-A0A328AGD5-F1
#
_entry.id   AF-A0A328AGD5-F1
#
_cell.length_a   1.000
_cell.length_b   1.000
_cell.length_c   1.000
_cell.angle_alpha   90.00
_cell.angle_beta   90.00
_cell.angle_gamma   90.00
#
_symmetry.space_group_name_H-M   'P 1'
#
loop_
_entity.id
_entity.type
_entity.pdbx_description
1 polymer ?
#
loop_
_entity_poly.entity_id
_entity_poly.type
_entity_poly.pdbx_seq_one_letter_code
_entity_poly.pdbx_strand_id
1 'polypeptide(L)' 'MILNPLRLYRRRQRLRREALEEAQYLRRRHGEAAVDAARDQLRRSDLTSWGQQVMEQALKLLKGARV' A
#
# COMPACT_ATOMS: atom_id res chain seq x y z
N MET A 1 -8.16 -27.33 3.33
CA MET A 1 -7.01 -26.66 2.67
C MET A 1 -6.09 -26.12 3.75
N ILE A 2 -4.95 -26.76 4.02
CA ILE A 2 -4.02 -26.30 5.07
C ILE A 2 -3.32 -25.05 4.55
N LEU A 3 -3.66 -23.90 5.13
CA LEU A 3 -3.08 -22.62 4.79
C LEU A 3 -1.61 -22.64 5.21
N ASN A 4 -0.68 -22.78 4.25
CA ASN A 4 0.74 -22.88 4.57
C ASN A 4 1.23 -21.56 5.21
N PRO A 5 1.63 -21.57 6.50
CA PRO A 5 1.92 -20.35 7.25
C PRO A 5 3.12 -19.59 6.66
N LEU A 6 4.09 -20.29 6.06
CA LEU A 6 5.24 -19.66 5.41
C LEU A 6 4.83 -18.90 4.14
N ARG A 7 3.86 -19.43 3.37
CA ARG A 7 3.35 -18.74 2.17
C ARG A 7 2.61 -17.46 2.55
N LEU A 8 1.81 -17.49 3.61
CA LEU A 8 1.12 -16.30 4.13
C LEU A 8 2.12 -15.26 4.65
N TYR A 9 3.14 -15.71 5.38
CA TYR A 9 4.18 -14.84 5.89
C TYR A 9 4.92 -14.12 4.75
N ARG A 10 5.37 -14.86 3.73
CA ARG A 10 6.02 -14.28 2.54
C ARG A 10 5.11 -13.30 1.81
N ARG A 11 3.83 -13.64 1.64
CA ARG A 11 2.84 -12.74 1.01
C ARG A 11 2.69 -11.45 1.82
N ARG A 12 2.61 -11.53 3.16
CA ARG A 12 2.53 -10.36 4.02
C ARG A 12 3.79 -9.49 3.97
N GLN A 13 4.97 -10.12 3.92
CA GLN A 13 6.24 -9.39 3.76
C GLN A 13 6.31 -8.66 2.42
N ARG A 14 5.89 -9.33 1.33
CA ARG A 14 5.79 -8.72 0.00
C ARG A 14 4.86 -7.51 0.01
N LEU A 15 3.67 -7.66 0.58
CA LEU A 15 2.68 -6.57 0.70
C LEU A 15 3.27 -5.35 1.43
N ARG A 16 3.95 -5.59 2.57
CA ARG A 16 4.58 -4.52 3.35
C ARG A 16 5.66 -3.78 2.56
N ARG A 17 6.52 -4.53 1.85
CA ARG A 17 7.60 -3.95 1.05
C ARG A 17 7.05 -3.08 -0.07
N GLU A 18 6.15 -3.62 -0.88
CA GLU A 18 5.55 -2.87 -2.00
C GLU A 18 4.78 -1.65 -1.50
N ALA A 19 4.04 -1.77 -0.39
CA ALA A 19 3.32 -0.64 0.21
C ALA A 19 4.27 0.47 0.74
N LEU A 20 5.44 0.10 1.27
CA LEU A 20 6.46 1.07 1.69
C LEU A 20 7.06 1.80 0.50
N GLU A 21 7.41 1.07 -0.55
CA GLU A 21 7.94 1.63 -1.79
C GLU A 21 6.92 2.61 -2.41
N GLU A 22 5.64 2.21 -2.48
CA GLU A 22 4.56 3.05 -3.01
C GLU A 22 4.30 4.30 -2.14
N ALA A 23 4.28 4.15 -0.81
CA ALA A 23 4.12 5.28 0.10
C ALA A 23 5.29 6.28 -0.03
N GLN A 24 6.52 5.80 -0.17
CA GLN A 24 7.68 6.65 -0.41
C GLN A 24 7.60 7.35 -1.76
N TYR A 25 7.19 6.63 -2.81
CA TYR A 25 6.98 7.19 -4.13
C TYR A 25 5.95 8.33 -4.10
N LEU A 26 4.79 8.08 -3.48
CA LEU A 26 3.73 9.08 -3.34
C LEU A 26 4.18 10.29 -2.53
N ARG A 27 4.94 10.11 -1.43
CA ARG A 27 5.54 11.23 -0.69
C ARG A 27 6.48 12.06 -1.54
N ARG A 28 7.37 11.41 -2.28
CA ARG A 28 8.36 12.12 -3.13
C ARG A 28 7.67 12.89 -4.26
N ARG A 29 6.61 12.32 -4.84
CA ARG A 29 5.92 12.90 -5.99
C ARG A 29 4.89 13.96 -5.61
N HIS A 30 4.14 13.76 -4.53
CA HIS A 30 2.98 14.57 -4.16
C HIS A 30 3.15 15.33 -2.84
N GLY A 31 4.24 15.09 -2.09
CA GLY A 31 4.53 15.80 -0.83
C GLY A 31 3.40 15.66 0.18
N GLU A 32 2.88 16.80 0.64
CA GLU A 32 1.76 16.88 1.58
C GLU A 32 0.46 16.29 1.02
N ALA A 33 0.26 16.36 -0.30
CA ALA A 33 -0.91 15.81 -0.99
C ALA A 33 -0.82 14.29 -1.21
N ALA A 34 0.23 13.61 -0.73
CA ALA A 34 0.41 12.17 -0.92
C ALA A 34 -0.75 11.32 -0.38
N VAL A 35 -1.37 11.75 0.72
CA VAL A 35 -2.53 11.06 1.30
C VAL A 35 -3.75 11.14 0.39
N ASP A 36 -4.00 12.31 -0.21
CA ASP A 36 -5.14 12.50 -1.09
C ASP A 36 -4.90 11.84 -2.45
N ALA A 37 -3.68 11.91 -3.00
CA ALA A 37 -3.29 11.17 -4.20
C ALA A 37 -3.49 9.66 -4.04
N ALA A 38 -3.10 9.08 -2.89
CA ALA A 38 -3.32 7.67 -2.58
C ALA A 38 -4.82 7.31 -2.52
N ARG A 39 -5.66 8.21 -1.97
CA ARG A 39 -7.12 8.01 -1.92
C ARG A 39 -7.74 8.05 -3.32
N ASP A 40 -7.30 8.97 -4.15
CA ASP A 40 -7.78 9.08 -5.52
C ASP A 40 -7.35 7.87 -6.35
N GLN A 41 -6.14 7.35 -6.13
CA GLN A 41 -5.69 6.14 -6.79
C GLN A 41 -6.49 4.91 -6.34
N LEU A 42 -6.87 4.79 -5.06
CA LEU A 42 -7.77 3.74 -4.56
C LEU A 42 -9.17 3.78 -5.16
N ARG A 43 -9.64 4.97 -5.55
CA ARG A 43 -10.95 5.14 -6.20
C ARG A 43 -10.95 4.67 -7.65
N ARG A 44 -9.78 4.47 -8.27
CA ARG A 44 -9.71 3.98 -9.64
C ARG A 44 -10.10 2.50 -9.69
N SER A 45 -11.00 2.19 -10.62
CA SER A 45 -11.56 0.84 -10.81
C SER A 45 -10.62 -0.12 -11.54
N ASP A 46 -9.47 0.35 -12.02
CA ASP A 46 -8.48 -0.41 -12.79
C ASP A 46 -7.44 -1.13 -11.91
N LEU A 47 -7.42 -0.87 -10.60
CA LEU A 47 -6.50 -1.53 -9.68
C LEU A 47 -6.86 -3.02 -9.53
N THR A 48 -5.84 -3.87 -9.73
CA THR A 48 -5.94 -5.29 -9.36
C THR A 48 -6.23 -5.44 -7.86
N SER A 49 -6.81 -6.58 -7.45
CA SER A 49 -7.08 -6.87 -6.04
C SER A 49 -5.81 -6.80 -5.16
N TRP A 50 -4.65 -7.14 -5.72
CA TRP A 50 -3.36 -6.98 -5.03
C TRP A 50 -2.93 -5.50 -4.97
N GLY A 51 -3.07 -4.76 -6.07
CA GLY A 51 -2.78 -3.33 -6.12
C GLY A 51 -3.63 -2.52 -5.12
N GLN A 52 -4.90 -2.89 -4.96
CA GLN A 52 -5.77 -2.32 -3.92
C GLN A 52 -5.22 -2.59 -2.52
N GLN A 53 -4.81 -3.84 -2.21
CA GLN A 53 -4.21 -4.18 -0.91
C GLN A 53 -2.92 -3.38 -0.64
N VAL A 54 -2.06 -3.26 -1.65
CA VAL A 54 -0.81 -2.48 -1.57
C VAL A 54 -1.14 -1.02 -1.29
N MET A 55 -2.05 -0.42 -2.05
CA MET A 55 -2.41 0.99 -1.93
C MET A 55 -3.13 1.31 -0.61
N GLU A 56 -4.01 0.42 -0.12
CA GLU A 56 -4.62 0.54 1.21
C GLU A 56 -3.56 0.53 2.31
N GLN A 57 -2.58 -0.36 2.19
CA GLN A 57 -1.50 -0.45 3.16
C GLN A 57 -0.55 0.76 3.06
N ALA A 58 -0.28 1.26 1.86
CA ALA A 58 0.47 2.48 1.61
C ALA A 58 -0.23 3.69 2.24
N LEU A 59 -1.55 3.82 2.04
CA LEU A 59 -2.37 4.87 2.66
C LEU A 59 -2.30 4.82 4.19
N LYS A 60 -2.33 3.63 4.79
CA LYS A 60 -2.15 3.46 6.25
C LYS A 60 -0.78 3.95 6.71
N LEU A 61 0.28 3.65 5.96
CA LEU A 61 1.64 4.12 6.25
C LEU A 61 1.79 5.64 6.08
N LEU A 62 1.12 6.23 5.09
CA LEU A 62 1.08 7.67 4.88
C LEU A 62 0.37 8.40 6.02
N LYS A 63 -0.79 7.88 6.46
CA LYS A 63 -1.54 8.43 7.61
C LYS A 63 -0.80 8.24 8.94
N GLY A 64 -0.15 7.09 9.14
CA GLY A 64 0.50 6.70 10.38
C GLY A 64 1.89 7.30 10.59
N ALA A 65 2.54 7.84 9.55
CA ALA A 65 3.81 8.54 9.70
C ALA A 65 3.66 10.03 10.04
N ARG A 66 2.48 10.44 10.48
CA ARG A 66 2.28 11.74 11.12
C ARG A 66 2.83 11.64 12.56
N VAL A 67 4.16 11.69 12.67
CA VAL A 67 4.91 11.91 13.92
C VAL A 67 5.94 12.98 13.61
#